data_AF-A0A162PMA9-F1
#
_entry.id   AF-A0A162PMA9-F1
#
_cell.length_a   1.000
_cell.length_b   1.000
_cell.length_c   1.000
_cell.angle_alpha   90.00
_cell.angle_beta   90.00
_cell.angle_gamma   90.00
#
_symmetry.space_group_name_H-M   'P 1'
#
loop_
_entity.id
_entity.type
_entity.pdbx_description
1 polymer ?
#
loop_
_entity_poly.entity_id
_entity_poly.type
_entity_poly.pdbx_seq_one_letter_code
_entity_poly.pdbx_strand_id
1 'polypeptide(L)'
;METDDDENEFIDIDKEAPPGYCVECKDQRADVYCQQCNEPFCEVCNGMIHRTGKRAKHTSKSYKAYVESGQIQDKADTSMDAEPQTVKPEPTRADFNVGEFMEDRAKYIPVRLTMEERKFLRLLEAALNVTEYTDKIDDISHTSKAKRTVAQIKELCAVLTGLVLAGDYRRGQELFSDRSYDENQEFFQRIFEIGRRHKIMNPEKMRSAYGKLMYLLADSMIPEVQEMLGFTCVTPIKSVYSVLKECHCIEVLHEDIILVATHEIIPEGKTRPQIQMDIKRKERAIEQLSRKYQSKHISADDIRQCLYSIGDNQSYLRANRDPCERVILYLEKYFHPTKEDPRCSLSIAAGAEGHRLSHDHETQYIYVNQTLKLWREILNDMFKLWTFADQDMLSTSNPYRLIHTGQGLHRVQACPQVSREMHRTLYRAQKKAGTWIGSSVIHLGDKNVPNSLMFIDKYNQVARILSPICLALDKLDELKSNDGLKKYIDSKFGGVTECRKVILADFFRGAFDGSGADNFYDAGSCIDGRLTSAWNWCSQIEQKPYFPVFLLTGFVGFDGGGWS
;
A
#
# COMPACT_ATOMS: atom_id res chain seq x y z
N MET A 1 15.89 24.43 42.44
CA MET A 1 15.29 23.09 42.57
C MET A 1 14.57 22.88 41.26
N GLU A 2 15.18 22.06 40.43
CA GLU A 2 15.25 22.18 38.98
C GLU A 2 13.92 21.88 38.28
N THR A 3 13.62 22.72 37.30
CA THR A 3 12.63 22.54 36.24
C THR A 3 13.42 22.21 34.97
N ASP A 4 13.26 21.00 34.45
CA ASP A 4 13.80 20.60 33.15
C ASP A 4 12.81 21.07 32.05
N ASP A 5 13.27 22.04 31.26
CA ASP A 5 12.67 22.45 30.00
C ASP A 5 13.20 21.53 28.88
N ASP A 6 12.30 20.77 28.24
CA ASP A 6 12.59 19.99 27.04
C ASP A 6 12.77 20.93 25.82
N GLU A 7 13.99 20.97 25.27
CA GLU A 7 14.34 21.71 24.07
C GLU A 7 13.75 21.05 22.80
N ASN A 8 12.88 21.79 22.11
CA ASN A 8 12.50 21.55 20.73
C ASN A 8 13.72 21.69 19.80
N GLU A 9 14.19 20.60 19.20
CA GLU A 9 15.13 20.65 18.08
C GLU A 9 14.45 21.25 16.83
N PHE A 10 14.67 22.55 16.62
CA PHE A 10 14.41 23.23 15.35
C PHE A 10 15.39 22.71 14.28
N ILE A 11 14.86 22.22 13.15
CA ILE A 11 15.66 21.85 11.98
C ILE A 11 16.19 23.13 11.33
N ASP A 12 17.50 23.34 11.50
CA ASP A 12 18.25 24.47 10.98
C ASP A 12 18.41 24.37 9.44
N ILE A 13 17.89 25.36 8.71
CA ILE A 13 17.73 25.35 7.24
C ILE A 13 19.06 25.68 6.51
N ASP A 14 20.05 26.20 7.24
CA ASP A 14 21.28 26.77 6.67
C ASP A 14 22.53 25.85 6.72
N LYS A 15 22.42 24.56 7.06
CA LYS A 15 23.59 23.65 7.00
C LYS A 15 24.08 23.44 5.56
N GLU A 16 25.38 23.65 5.30
CA GLU A 16 26.02 23.33 4.00
C GLU A 16 25.92 21.81 3.69
N ALA A 17 25.83 21.45 2.41
CA ALA A 17 25.72 20.06 1.99
C ALA A 17 27.02 19.29 2.29
N PRO A 18 26.94 18.04 2.80
CA PRO A 18 28.13 17.20 3.01
C PRO A 18 28.93 17.00 1.71
N PRO A 19 30.26 16.86 1.76
CA PRO A 19 31.09 16.61 0.57
C PRO A 19 30.59 15.39 -0.23
N GLY A 20 30.40 15.55 -1.53
CA GLY A 20 29.90 14.50 -2.42
C GLY A 20 28.37 14.36 -2.48
N TYR A 21 27.62 15.24 -1.78
CA TYR A 21 26.17 15.31 -1.85
C TYR A 21 25.69 16.51 -2.67
N CYS A 22 24.46 16.39 -3.17
CA CYS A 22 23.78 17.42 -3.95
C CYS A 22 23.62 18.69 -3.10
N VAL A 23 24.11 19.83 -3.61
CA VAL A 23 24.05 21.12 -2.89
C VAL A 23 22.62 21.58 -2.60
N GLU A 24 21.67 21.19 -3.46
CA GLU A 24 20.27 21.61 -3.35
C GLU A 24 19.51 20.78 -2.31
N CYS A 25 19.43 19.46 -2.50
CA CYS A 25 18.63 18.60 -1.63
C CYS A 25 19.36 18.15 -0.37
N LYS A 26 20.70 18.27 -0.35
CA LYS A 26 21.60 17.88 0.76
C LYS A 26 21.52 16.40 1.20
N ASP A 27 20.68 15.59 0.55
CA ASP A 27 20.29 14.24 0.97
C ASP A 27 20.74 13.16 -0.03
N GLN A 28 20.84 13.49 -1.33
CA GLN A 28 21.29 12.56 -2.36
C GLN A 28 22.75 12.80 -2.74
N ARG A 29 23.46 11.73 -3.10
CA ARG A 29 24.81 11.83 -3.67
C ARG A 29 24.77 12.65 -4.97
N ALA A 30 25.83 13.40 -5.23
CA ALA A 30 25.97 14.15 -6.45
C ALA A 30 26.38 13.21 -7.60
N ASP A 31 25.58 13.19 -8.66
CA ASP A 31 25.84 12.45 -9.89
C ASP A 31 26.30 13.37 -11.02
N VAL A 32 25.96 14.65 -10.90
CA VAL A 32 26.12 15.66 -11.94
C VAL A 32 26.82 16.89 -11.38
N TYR A 33 27.81 17.41 -12.10
CA TYR A 33 28.47 18.66 -11.80
C TYR A 33 28.11 19.70 -12.86
N CYS A 34 27.53 20.82 -12.44
CA CYS A 34 27.22 21.93 -13.34
C CYS A 34 28.43 22.86 -13.44
N GLN A 35 29.00 23.03 -14.64
CA GLN A 35 30.24 23.79 -14.82
C GLN A 35 30.07 25.30 -14.58
N GLN A 36 28.90 25.85 -14.90
CA GLN A 36 28.62 27.28 -14.76
C GLN A 36 28.16 27.67 -13.35
N CYS A 37 27.49 26.77 -12.63
CA CYS A 37 27.18 26.97 -11.21
C CYS A 37 28.38 26.62 -10.31
N ASN A 38 29.35 25.86 -10.83
CA ASN A 38 30.50 25.34 -10.07
C ASN A 38 30.07 24.50 -8.85
N GLU A 39 28.94 23.78 -8.99
CA GLU A 39 28.23 23.12 -7.90
C GLU A 39 27.84 21.67 -8.26
N PRO A 40 27.89 20.74 -7.28
CA PRO A 40 27.46 19.37 -7.45
C PRO A 40 25.95 19.19 -7.18
N PHE A 41 25.27 18.47 -8.07
CA PHE A 41 23.84 18.16 -7.99
C PHE A 41 23.58 16.66 -8.17
N CYS A 42 22.48 16.16 -7.59
CA CYS A 42 21.91 14.89 -8.02
C CYS A 42 21.20 15.07 -9.37
N GLU A 43 20.96 13.98 -10.09
CA GLU A 43 20.33 14.01 -11.42
C GLU A 43 18.97 14.76 -11.41
N VAL A 44 18.18 14.56 -10.35
CA VAL A 44 16.83 15.14 -10.19
C VAL A 44 16.88 16.65 -9.97
N CYS A 45 17.69 17.12 -9.02
CA CYS A 45 17.83 18.56 -8.76
C CYS A 45 18.46 19.28 -9.96
N ASN A 46 19.44 18.65 -10.62
CA ASN A 46 20.00 19.20 -11.85
C ASN A 46 18.93 19.36 -12.94
N GLY A 47 18.11 18.33 -13.15
CA GLY A 47 17.02 18.32 -14.12
C GLY A 47 15.88 19.30 -13.80
N MET A 48 15.59 19.58 -12.53
CA MET A 48 14.61 20.61 -12.15
C MET A 48 15.14 22.02 -12.36
N ILE A 49 16.33 22.32 -11.82
CA ILE A 49 16.88 23.68 -11.74
C ILE A 49 17.39 24.16 -13.10
N HIS A 50 17.89 23.24 -13.94
CA HIS A 50 18.45 23.55 -15.26
C HIS A 50 17.46 23.33 -16.41
N ARG A 51 16.16 23.15 -16.13
CA ARG A 51 15.13 23.03 -17.18
C ARG A 51 14.58 24.37 -17.68
N THR A 52 14.71 25.44 -16.89
CA THR A 52 14.07 26.74 -17.20
C THR A 52 14.98 27.94 -16.89
N GLY A 53 14.75 29.08 -17.54
CA GLY A 53 15.46 30.33 -17.26
C GLY A 53 16.90 30.37 -17.78
N LYS A 54 17.74 31.22 -17.17
CA LYS A 54 19.15 31.43 -17.60
C LYS A 54 20.02 30.17 -17.40
N ARG A 55 19.65 29.32 -16.44
CA ARG A 55 20.36 28.07 -16.11
C ARG A 55 20.10 26.95 -17.13
N ALA A 56 19.11 27.08 -18.01
CA ALA A 56 18.85 26.12 -19.08
C ALA A 56 19.97 26.01 -20.14
N LYS A 57 20.88 27.00 -20.18
CA LYS A 57 22.05 26.98 -21.07
C LYS A 57 23.30 26.39 -20.41
N HIS A 58 23.21 25.97 -19.15
CA HIS A 58 24.36 25.42 -18.44
C HIS A 58 24.68 24.01 -18.95
N THR A 59 25.97 23.70 -18.98
CA THR A 59 26.50 22.40 -19.40
C THR A 59 26.94 21.62 -18.18
N SER A 60 26.45 20.39 -18.09
CA SER A 60 26.69 19.50 -16.97
C SER A 60 27.60 18.34 -17.39
N LYS A 61 28.46 17.86 -16.48
CA LYS A 61 29.27 16.65 -16.64
C LYS A 61 29.04 15.70 -15.48
N SER A 62 29.43 14.43 -15.61
CA SER A 62 29.34 13.48 -14.50
C SER A 62 30.20 13.94 -13.32
N TYR A 63 29.65 13.92 -12.11
CA TYR A 63 30.37 14.26 -10.89
C TYR A 63 31.56 13.31 -10.66
N LYS A 64 31.40 12.02 -10.99
CA LYS A 64 32.50 11.04 -10.93
C LYS A 64 33.66 11.41 -11.84
N ALA A 65 33.38 11.82 -13.08
CA ALA A 65 34.40 12.27 -14.03
C ALA A 65 35.06 13.60 -13.59
N TYR A 66 34.32 14.46 -12.89
CA TYR A 66 34.87 15.68 -12.30
C TYR A 66 35.84 15.38 -11.15
N VAL A 67 35.46 14.47 -10.23
CA VAL A 67 36.33 13.99 -9.13
C VAL A 67 37.59 13.31 -9.67
N GLU A 68 37.45 12.44 -10.68
CA GLU A 68 38.57 11.75 -11.34
C GLU A 68 39.51 12.69 -12.10
N SER A 69 39.05 13.88 -12.51
CA SER A 69 39.87 14.88 -13.19
C SER A 69 40.81 15.68 -12.28
N GLY A 70 40.83 15.38 -10.97
CA GLY A 70 41.80 15.93 -10.01
C GLY A 70 41.56 17.40 -9.64
N GLN A 71 40.36 17.93 -9.84
CA GLN A 71 40.00 19.32 -9.52
C GLN A 71 39.34 19.45 -8.14
N ILE A 72 39.91 18.79 -7.11
CA ILE A 72 39.50 18.97 -5.71
C ILE A 72 40.65 19.64 -4.95
N GLN A 73 40.41 20.85 -4.43
CA GLN A 73 41.24 21.44 -3.38
C GLN A 73 40.78 20.87 -2.04
N ASP A 74 41.36 19.74 -1.62
CA ASP A 74 41.14 19.20 -0.28
C ASP A 74 42.12 19.83 0.72
N LYS A 75 41.60 20.22 1.88
CA LYS A 75 42.39 20.44 3.09
C LYS A 75 42.25 19.24 4.03
N ALA A 76 43.41 18.73 4.43
CA ALA A 76 43.73 17.97 5.64
C ALA A 76 43.84 16.42 5.53
N ASP A 77 45.10 16.03 5.33
CA ASP A 77 45.95 15.17 6.19
C ASP A 77 45.85 13.63 6.19
N THR A 78 46.81 13.10 5.43
CA THR A 78 47.59 11.85 5.44
C THR A 78 47.74 11.00 6.72
N SER A 79 47.66 9.68 6.56
CA SER A 79 48.78 8.69 6.64
C SER A 79 48.23 7.24 6.62
N MET A 80 48.92 6.14 6.25
CA MET A 80 50.00 5.76 5.33
C MET A 80 49.89 4.22 5.18
N ASP A 81 50.10 3.72 3.96
CA ASP A 81 50.64 2.42 3.53
C ASP A 81 50.15 1.06 4.08
N ALA A 82 49.53 0.24 3.22
CA ALA A 82 49.75 -1.21 3.14
C ALA A 82 49.40 -1.77 1.75
N GLU A 83 50.28 -2.63 1.23
CA GLU A 83 50.28 -3.20 -0.13
C GLU A 83 49.07 -4.09 -0.48
N PRO A 84 48.67 -4.19 -1.77
CA PRO A 84 47.49 -4.93 -2.19
C PRO A 84 47.77 -6.43 -2.31
N GLN A 85 47.29 -7.23 -1.36
CA GLN A 85 47.15 -8.68 -1.54
C GLN A 85 45.90 -9.02 -2.34
N THR A 86 46.09 -9.82 -3.39
CA THR A 86 45.07 -10.30 -4.32
C THR A 86 44.19 -11.35 -3.66
N VAL A 87 43.06 -10.92 -3.09
CA VAL A 87 41.97 -11.82 -2.68
C VAL A 87 40.95 -11.88 -3.81
N LYS A 88 40.75 -13.09 -4.35
CA LYS A 88 39.65 -13.38 -5.28
C LYS A 88 38.32 -13.05 -4.57
N PRO A 89 37.44 -12.21 -5.14
CA PRO A 89 36.15 -11.95 -4.52
C PRO A 89 35.28 -13.20 -4.68
N GLU A 90 35.16 -13.98 -3.60
CA GLU A 90 33.98 -14.81 -3.41
C GLU A 90 32.77 -13.87 -3.23
N PRO A 91 31.60 -14.20 -3.81
CA PRO A 91 30.43 -13.37 -3.68
C PRO A 91 29.93 -13.43 -2.24
N THR A 92 30.20 -12.39 -1.46
CA THR A 92 29.53 -12.16 -0.19
C THR A 92 28.04 -12.03 -0.47
N ARG A 93 27.26 -13.04 -0.08
CA ARG A 93 25.82 -12.86 0.16
C ARG A 93 25.72 -11.71 1.15
N ALA A 94 25.02 -10.64 0.78
CA ALA A 94 24.67 -9.60 1.73
C ALA A 94 24.00 -10.26 2.94
N ASP A 95 24.59 -10.10 4.14
CA ASP A 95 24.02 -10.64 5.37
C ASP A 95 22.64 -10.02 5.58
N PHE A 96 21.59 -10.85 5.53
CA PHE A 96 20.22 -10.42 5.77
C PHE A 96 20.04 -10.11 7.25
N ASN A 97 19.99 -8.83 7.61
CA ASN A 97 19.73 -8.41 8.98
C ASN A 97 18.22 -8.54 9.29
N VAL A 98 17.87 -9.59 10.04
CA VAL A 98 16.49 -9.86 10.46
C VAL A 98 15.93 -8.70 11.29
N GLY A 99 16.72 -8.15 12.22
CA GLY A 99 16.28 -7.09 13.12
C GLY A 99 15.89 -5.81 12.38
N GLU A 100 16.76 -5.32 11.48
CA GLU A 100 16.47 -4.13 10.68
C GLU A 100 15.22 -4.33 9.78
N PHE A 101 15.12 -5.49 9.14
CA PHE A 101 13.96 -5.83 8.31
C PHE A 101 12.66 -5.86 9.11
N MET A 102 12.65 -6.51 10.27
CA MET A 102 11.47 -6.63 11.12
C MET A 102 11.08 -5.30 11.75
N GLU A 103 12.06 -4.49 12.15
CA GLU A 103 11.85 -3.17 12.72
C GLU A 103 11.23 -2.20 11.70
N ASP A 104 11.78 -2.12 10.48
CA ASP A 104 11.23 -1.26 9.42
C ASP A 104 9.79 -1.62 9.10
N ARG A 105 9.49 -2.92 9.05
CA ARG A 105 8.14 -3.41 8.83
C ARG A 105 7.20 -3.12 10.00
N ALA A 106 7.64 -3.30 11.24
CA ALA A 106 6.82 -3.12 12.44
C ALA A 106 6.29 -1.69 12.59
N LYS A 107 6.98 -0.68 12.02
CA LYS A 107 6.54 0.73 12.00
C LYS A 107 5.16 0.91 11.39
N TYR A 108 4.81 0.06 10.43
CA TYR A 108 3.60 0.17 9.63
C TYR A 108 2.58 -0.95 9.89
N ILE A 109 2.89 -1.91 10.77
CA ILE A 109 1.96 -3.00 11.12
C ILE A 109 1.10 -2.52 12.28
N PRO A 110 -0.22 -2.30 12.09
CA PRO A 110 -1.08 -1.91 13.19
C PRO A 110 -1.24 -3.05 14.19
N VAL A 111 -1.41 -2.73 15.46
CA VAL A 111 -1.66 -3.75 16.49
C VAL A 111 -3.06 -4.34 16.34
N ARG A 112 -3.19 -5.65 16.48
CA ARG A 112 -4.47 -6.38 16.45
C ARG A 112 -5.44 -5.81 17.48
N LEU A 113 -6.73 -5.70 17.15
CA LEU A 113 -7.73 -5.21 18.10
C LEU A 113 -7.96 -6.19 19.27
N THR A 114 -8.02 -5.67 20.49
CA THR A 114 -8.47 -6.43 21.66
C THR A 114 -9.98 -6.70 21.62
N MET A 115 -10.48 -7.57 22.51
CA MET A 115 -11.92 -7.83 22.59
C MET A 115 -12.72 -6.57 22.98
N GLU A 116 -12.16 -5.74 23.84
CA GLU A 116 -12.75 -4.46 24.23
C GLU A 116 -12.80 -3.49 23.05
N GLU A 117 -11.69 -3.33 22.32
CA GLU A 117 -11.64 -2.47 21.14
C GLU A 117 -12.60 -2.91 20.03
N ARG A 118 -12.85 -4.21 19.90
CA ARG A 118 -13.87 -4.72 18.97
C ARG A 118 -15.29 -4.28 19.32
N LYS A 119 -15.60 -4.01 20.60
CA LYS A 119 -16.90 -3.43 20.98
C LYS A 119 -17.00 -1.98 20.49
N PHE A 120 -15.94 -1.19 20.66
CA PHE A 120 -15.87 0.17 20.16
C PHE A 120 -15.90 0.26 18.63
N LEU A 121 -15.27 -0.69 17.94
CA LEU A 121 -15.37 -0.78 16.48
C LEU A 121 -16.82 -0.95 16.02
N ARG A 122 -17.59 -1.87 16.64
CA ARG A 122 -19.01 -2.09 16.29
C ARG A 122 -19.86 -0.83 16.53
N LEU A 123 -19.58 -0.13 17.62
CA LEU A 123 -20.22 1.14 17.95
C LEU A 123 -19.94 2.21 16.89
N LEU A 124 -18.68 2.34 16.48
CA LEU A 124 -18.28 3.25 15.39
C LEU A 124 -18.93 2.89 14.06
N GLU A 125 -18.91 1.61 13.67
CA GLU A 125 -19.54 1.15 12.43
C GLU A 125 -21.05 1.43 12.43
N ALA A 126 -21.73 1.15 13.54
CA ALA A 126 -23.16 1.46 13.68
C ALA A 126 -23.43 2.96 13.51
N ALA A 127 -22.64 3.81 14.17
CA ALA A 127 -22.77 5.26 14.10
C ALA A 127 -22.46 5.82 12.69
N LEU A 128 -21.43 5.32 12.01
CA LEU A 128 -21.08 5.73 10.64
C LEU A 128 -22.12 5.27 9.59
N ASN A 129 -22.78 4.13 9.82
CA ASN A 129 -23.77 3.61 8.89
C ASN A 129 -25.07 4.42 8.90
N VAL A 130 -25.45 4.99 10.05
CA VAL A 130 -26.66 5.83 10.17
C VAL A 130 -26.43 7.31 9.81
N THR A 131 -25.18 7.72 9.59
CA THR A 131 -24.84 9.11 9.28
C THR A 131 -24.78 9.36 7.77
N GLU A 132 -25.40 10.45 7.34
CA GLU A 132 -25.36 10.97 5.96
C GLU A 132 -24.33 12.11 5.85
N TYR A 133 -23.12 11.89 6.41
CA TYR A 133 -22.14 12.94 6.62
C TYR A 133 -21.75 13.67 5.32
N THR A 134 -21.36 12.92 4.29
CA THR A 134 -20.90 13.51 3.01
C THR A 134 -22.00 14.32 2.34
N ASP A 135 -23.23 13.84 2.39
CA ASP A 135 -24.38 14.48 1.74
C ASP A 135 -24.71 15.81 2.43
N LYS A 136 -24.67 15.85 3.76
CA LYS A 136 -24.92 17.08 4.53
C LYS A 136 -23.81 18.13 4.40
N ILE A 137 -22.56 17.72 4.21
CA ILE A 137 -21.39 18.62 4.20
C ILE A 137 -21.07 19.15 2.81
N ASP A 138 -21.12 18.31 1.78
CA ASP A 138 -20.66 18.67 0.44
C ASP A 138 -21.79 19.23 -0.46
N ASP A 139 -23.04 19.29 0.03
CA ASP A 139 -24.15 19.99 -0.62
C ASP A 139 -24.10 21.53 -0.43
N ILE A 140 -24.75 22.26 -1.34
CA ILE A 140 -24.86 23.73 -1.32
C ILE A 140 -25.86 24.14 -0.23
N SER A 141 -25.39 24.85 0.79
CA SER A 141 -26.21 25.29 1.92
C SER A 141 -26.00 26.77 2.22
N HIS A 142 -27.01 27.42 2.79
CA HIS A 142 -26.93 28.78 3.31
C HIS A 142 -26.08 28.89 4.60
N THR A 143 -25.74 27.76 5.24
CA THR A 143 -24.88 27.74 6.44
C THR A 143 -23.42 27.51 6.06
N SER A 144 -22.50 28.20 6.74
CA SER A 144 -21.06 28.02 6.50
C SER A 144 -20.65 26.55 6.64
N LYS A 145 -19.76 26.08 5.75
CA LYS A 145 -19.28 24.68 5.74
C LYS A 145 -18.70 24.29 7.10
N ALA A 146 -17.89 25.15 7.69
CA ALA A 146 -17.26 24.89 8.99
C ALA A 146 -18.29 24.67 10.11
N LYS A 147 -19.36 25.50 10.18
CA LYS A 147 -20.44 25.29 11.17
C LYS A 147 -21.19 23.99 10.95
N ARG A 148 -21.46 23.62 9.69
CA ARG A 148 -22.10 22.33 9.34
C ARG A 148 -21.23 21.15 9.77
N THR A 149 -19.93 21.21 9.48
CA THR A 149 -18.95 20.21 9.88
C THR A 149 -18.94 20.01 11.39
N VAL A 150 -18.82 21.08 12.17
CA VAL A 150 -18.83 21.01 13.65
C VAL A 150 -20.13 20.39 14.15
N ALA A 151 -21.28 20.78 13.61
CA ALA A 151 -22.56 20.21 13.98
C ALA A 151 -22.63 18.70 13.70
N GLN A 152 -22.16 18.25 12.54
CA GLN A 152 -22.14 16.84 12.17
C GLN A 152 -21.17 16.00 13.02
N ILE A 153 -19.98 16.54 13.34
CA ILE A 153 -19.03 15.87 14.23
C ILE A 153 -19.62 15.73 15.64
N LYS A 154 -20.25 16.79 16.17
CA LYS A 154 -20.93 16.75 17.48
C LYS A 154 -22.11 15.78 17.48
N GLU A 155 -22.90 15.72 16.39
CA GLU A 155 -23.98 14.75 16.21
C GLU A 155 -23.45 13.30 16.28
N LEU A 156 -22.36 13.00 15.55
CA LEU A 156 -21.74 11.68 15.62
C LEU A 156 -21.22 11.36 17.03
N CYS A 157 -20.54 12.30 17.68
CA CYS A 157 -20.05 12.12 19.05
C CYS A 157 -21.20 11.85 20.03
N ALA A 158 -22.32 12.55 19.90
CA ALA A 158 -23.51 12.32 20.70
C ALA A 158 -24.12 10.92 20.47
N VAL A 159 -24.14 10.44 19.22
CA VAL A 159 -24.57 9.06 18.90
C VAL A 159 -23.65 8.03 19.55
N LEU A 160 -22.33 8.22 19.47
CA LEU A 160 -21.36 7.32 20.09
C LEU A 160 -21.55 7.27 21.62
N THR A 161 -21.65 8.42 22.28
CA THR A 161 -21.87 8.51 23.74
C THR A 161 -23.21 7.89 24.13
N GLY A 162 -24.28 8.15 23.37
CA GLY A 162 -25.59 7.56 23.60
C GLY A 162 -25.62 6.04 23.47
N LEU A 163 -24.91 5.49 22.48
CA LEU A 163 -24.76 4.05 22.31
C LEU A 163 -23.94 3.40 23.44
N VAL A 164 -22.90 4.09 23.95
CA VAL A 164 -22.17 3.63 25.13
C VAL A 164 -23.06 3.64 26.37
N LEU A 165 -23.83 4.70 26.60
CA LEU A 165 -24.78 4.77 27.72
C LEU A 165 -25.81 3.65 27.69
N ALA A 166 -26.26 3.24 26.50
CA ALA A 166 -27.18 2.11 26.36
C ALA A 166 -26.52 0.75 26.65
N GLY A 167 -25.21 0.59 26.37
CA GLY A 167 -24.48 -0.67 26.54
C GLY A 167 -23.76 -0.83 27.90
N ASP A 168 -23.30 0.27 28.48
CA ASP A 168 -22.63 0.37 29.78
C ASP A 168 -23.08 1.66 30.47
N TYR A 169 -24.11 1.54 31.31
CA TYR A 169 -24.76 2.68 31.95
C TYR A 169 -23.78 3.52 32.78
N ARG A 170 -22.88 2.86 33.52
CA ARG A 170 -21.93 3.57 34.39
C ARG A 170 -20.94 4.36 33.56
N ARG A 171 -20.32 3.71 32.56
CA ARG A 171 -19.35 4.37 31.70
C ARG A 171 -20.00 5.48 30.87
N GLY A 172 -21.22 5.26 30.38
CA GLY A 172 -21.94 6.28 29.64
C GLY A 172 -22.37 7.46 30.52
N GLN A 173 -22.69 7.24 31.80
CA GLN A 173 -22.96 8.34 32.72
C GLN A 173 -21.72 9.21 32.96
N GLU A 174 -20.53 8.61 33.10
CA GLU A 174 -19.25 9.34 33.18
C GLU A 174 -19.05 10.21 31.92
N LEU A 175 -19.26 9.63 30.74
CA LEU A 175 -19.14 10.38 29.47
C LEU A 175 -20.24 11.45 29.28
N PHE A 176 -21.34 11.40 30.03
CA PHE A 176 -22.50 12.30 29.88
C PHE A 176 -22.58 13.37 30.99
N SER A 177 -22.03 13.09 32.18
CA SER A 177 -21.86 14.09 33.25
C SER A 177 -20.93 15.21 32.79
N ASP A 178 -19.92 14.81 32.04
CA ASP A 178 -18.88 15.64 31.45
C ASP A 178 -19.44 16.21 30.14
N ARG A 179 -20.30 17.22 30.26
CA ARG A 179 -21.05 17.82 29.14
C ARG A 179 -20.16 18.54 28.11
N SER A 180 -18.84 18.49 28.28
CA SER A 180 -17.86 19.06 27.37
C SER A 180 -17.22 17.93 26.54
N TYR A 181 -17.14 18.13 25.22
CA TYR A 181 -16.56 17.12 24.32
C TYR A 181 -15.03 17.04 24.46
N ASP A 182 -14.41 18.12 24.94
CA ASP A 182 -12.98 18.26 25.24
C ASP A 182 -12.52 17.34 26.37
N GLU A 183 -13.30 17.20 27.45
CA GLU A 183 -13.00 16.25 28.54
C GLU A 183 -12.99 14.79 28.05
N ASN A 184 -13.74 14.51 26.98
CA ASN A 184 -13.88 13.18 26.37
C ASN A 184 -13.00 12.97 25.12
N GLN A 185 -12.04 13.87 24.85
CA GLN A 185 -11.21 13.83 23.64
C GLN A 185 -10.54 12.47 23.43
N GLU A 186 -9.89 11.92 24.45
CA GLU A 186 -9.15 10.64 24.36
C GLU A 186 -10.05 9.47 23.97
N PHE A 187 -11.30 9.49 24.46
CA PHE A 187 -12.29 8.46 24.14
C PHE A 187 -12.65 8.49 22.64
N PHE A 188 -12.95 9.66 22.09
CA PHE A 188 -13.27 9.79 20.66
C PHE A 188 -12.06 9.46 19.78
N GLN A 189 -10.88 9.97 20.13
CA GLN A 189 -9.63 9.67 19.43
C GLN A 189 -9.37 8.15 19.38
N ARG A 190 -9.54 7.45 20.51
CA ARG A 190 -9.39 6.00 20.58
C ARG A 190 -10.36 5.28 19.65
N ILE A 191 -11.63 5.68 19.62
CA ILE A 191 -12.63 5.07 18.72
C ILE A 191 -12.25 5.28 17.26
N PHE A 192 -11.92 6.50 16.86
CA PHE A 192 -11.57 6.82 15.48
C PHE A 192 -10.25 6.16 15.03
N GLU A 193 -9.26 6.05 15.92
CA GLU A 193 -8.03 5.28 15.71
C GLU A 193 -8.33 3.79 15.48
N ILE A 194 -9.19 3.18 16.31
CA ILE A 194 -9.59 1.77 16.17
C ILE A 194 -10.19 1.50 14.80
N GLY A 195 -11.06 2.39 14.30
CA GLY A 195 -11.65 2.28 12.96
C GLY A 195 -10.60 2.29 11.85
N ARG A 196 -9.63 3.21 11.94
CA ARG A 196 -8.50 3.30 10.99
C ARG A 196 -7.60 2.08 11.03
N ARG A 197 -7.16 1.69 12.22
CA ARG A 197 -6.37 0.47 12.45
C ARG A 197 -7.07 -0.79 11.92
N HIS A 198 -8.36 -0.95 12.20
CA HIS A 198 -9.15 -2.07 11.70
C HIS A 198 -9.16 -2.14 10.18
N LYS A 199 -9.39 -1.00 9.52
CA LYS A 199 -9.45 -0.91 8.05
C LYS A 199 -8.13 -1.28 7.38
N ILE A 200 -6.99 -0.81 7.91
CA ILE A 200 -5.67 -1.17 7.37
C ILE A 200 -5.45 -2.68 7.40
N MET A 201 -5.79 -3.32 8.53
CA MET A 201 -5.65 -4.76 8.69
C MET A 201 -6.67 -5.57 7.87
N ASN A 202 -7.83 -5.00 7.54
CA ASN A 202 -8.95 -5.68 6.88
C ASN A 202 -9.55 -4.80 5.76
N PRO A 203 -8.84 -4.58 4.62
CA PRO A 203 -9.27 -3.63 3.59
C PRO A 203 -10.64 -3.94 2.96
N GLU A 204 -11.13 -5.18 3.06
CA GLU A 204 -12.43 -5.60 2.57
C GLU A 204 -13.62 -5.20 3.46
N LYS A 205 -13.36 -4.82 4.71
CA LYS A 205 -14.38 -4.37 5.69
C LYS A 205 -14.65 -2.87 5.61
N MET A 206 -15.69 -2.39 6.29
CA MET A 206 -16.08 -0.97 6.33
C MET A 206 -16.20 -0.28 4.95
N ARG A 207 -16.67 -0.99 3.90
CA ARG A 207 -16.68 -0.46 2.51
C ARG A 207 -17.42 0.87 2.37
N SER A 208 -18.60 1.00 2.97
CA SER A 208 -19.44 2.22 2.92
C SER A 208 -19.13 3.22 4.04
N ALA A 209 -18.54 2.77 5.15
CA ALA A 209 -18.36 3.57 6.36
C ALA A 209 -16.99 4.26 6.42
N TYR A 210 -15.94 3.63 5.90
CA TYR A 210 -14.58 4.14 6.09
C TYR A 210 -14.31 5.46 5.38
N GLY A 211 -14.86 5.65 4.17
CA GLY A 211 -14.75 6.92 3.45
C GLY A 211 -15.36 8.07 4.25
N LYS A 212 -16.54 7.84 4.88
CA LYS A 212 -17.18 8.82 5.77
C LYS A 212 -16.29 9.16 6.96
N LEU A 213 -15.70 8.15 7.61
CA LEU A 213 -14.77 8.35 8.71
C LEU A 213 -13.59 9.24 8.28
N MET A 214 -12.92 8.90 7.18
CA MET A 214 -11.75 9.67 6.73
C MET A 214 -12.10 11.10 6.33
N TYR A 215 -13.24 11.32 5.67
CA TYR A 215 -13.68 12.67 5.31
C TYR A 215 -14.08 13.51 6.53
N LEU A 216 -14.72 12.89 7.51
CA LEU A 216 -15.03 13.53 8.78
C LEU A 216 -13.74 13.92 9.52
N LEU A 217 -12.78 13.02 9.61
CA LEU A 217 -11.49 13.31 10.25
C LEU A 217 -10.72 14.38 9.49
N ALA A 218 -10.66 14.32 8.16
CA ALA A 218 -10.00 15.34 7.35
C ALA A 218 -10.62 16.74 7.55
N ASP A 219 -11.96 16.82 7.63
CA ASP A 219 -12.64 18.08 7.91
C ASP A 219 -12.40 18.56 9.35
N SER A 220 -12.27 17.64 10.31
CA SER A 220 -11.96 17.97 11.71
C SER A 220 -10.57 18.60 11.90
N MET A 221 -9.66 18.39 10.95
CA MET A 221 -8.31 18.96 10.94
C MET A 221 -8.24 20.34 10.29
N ILE A 222 -9.35 20.88 9.77
CA ILE A 222 -9.40 22.25 9.26
C ILE A 222 -9.28 23.22 10.46
N PRO A 223 -8.37 24.21 10.44
CA PRO A 223 -8.11 25.06 11.61
C PRO A 223 -9.37 25.71 12.22
N GLU A 224 -10.24 26.28 11.38
CA GLU A 224 -11.50 26.91 11.82
C GLU A 224 -12.46 25.89 12.48
N VAL A 225 -12.48 24.65 11.98
CA VAL A 225 -13.32 23.56 12.53
C VAL A 225 -12.75 23.08 13.86
N GLN A 226 -11.44 22.88 13.93
CA GLN A 226 -10.75 22.43 15.13
C GLN A 226 -10.92 23.44 16.28
N GLU A 227 -10.79 24.73 15.98
CA GLU A 227 -11.04 25.82 16.94
C GLU A 227 -12.48 25.79 17.48
N MET A 228 -13.47 25.63 16.59
CA MET A 228 -14.88 25.55 17.00
C MET A 228 -15.26 24.25 17.71
N LEU A 229 -14.56 23.14 17.44
CA LEU A 229 -14.76 21.87 18.15
C LEU A 229 -14.21 21.95 19.57
N GLY A 230 -13.07 22.61 19.76
CA GLY A 230 -12.37 22.71 21.04
C GLY A 230 -11.58 21.45 21.42
N PHE A 231 -11.53 20.44 20.55
CA PHE A 231 -10.77 19.20 20.77
C PHE A 231 -10.32 18.58 19.44
N THR A 232 -9.33 17.69 19.50
CA THR A 232 -8.78 17.02 18.30
C THR A 232 -9.33 15.60 18.15
N CYS A 233 -9.87 15.27 16.98
CA CYS A 233 -10.42 13.93 16.70
C CYS A 233 -9.37 12.87 16.30
N VAL A 234 -8.16 13.30 15.95
CA VAL A 234 -7.12 12.44 15.36
C VAL A 234 -5.98 12.21 16.36
N THR A 235 -5.56 10.95 16.49
CA THR A 235 -4.33 10.53 17.17
C THR A 235 -3.55 9.56 16.26
N PRO A 236 -2.22 9.40 16.36
CA PRO A 236 -1.49 8.44 15.52
C PRO A 236 -2.00 7.00 15.66
N ILE A 237 -1.94 6.24 14.56
CA ILE A 237 -2.31 4.81 14.56
C ILE A 237 -1.31 4.02 15.39
N LYS A 238 -1.80 3.13 16.26
CA LYS A 238 -0.94 2.27 17.07
C LYS A 238 -0.34 1.16 16.23
N SER A 239 0.98 1.19 16.06
CA SER A 239 1.74 0.15 15.36
C SER A 239 2.47 -0.76 16.35
N VAL A 240 2.87 -1.94 15.87
CA VAL A 240 3.70 -2.87 16.66
C VAL A 240 4.97 -2.17 17.14
N TYR A 241 5.60 -1.38 16.27
CA TYR A 241 6.78 -0.62 16.65
C TYR A 241 6.48 0.44 17.72
N SER A 242 5.40 1.21 17.59
CA SER A 242 5.10 2.28 18.57
C SER A 242 4.88 1.69 19.96
N VAL A 243 4.11 0.60 20.06
CA VAL A 243 3.85 -0.09 21.33
C VAL A 243 5.13 -0.68 21.93
N LEU A 244 5.95 -1.37 21.12
CA LEU A 244 7.21 -1.94 21.61
C LEU A 244 8.21 -0.84 22.01
N LYS A 245 8.25 0.28 21.29
CA LYS A 245 9.11 1.43 21.61
C LYS A 245 8.71 2.09 22.92
N GLU A 246 7.42 2.38 23.09
CA GLU A 246 6.86 2.96 24.33
C GLU A 246 7.12 2.08 25.55
N CYS A 247 7.16 0.76 25.36
CA CYS A 247 7.42 -0.20 26.44
C CYS A 247 8.89 -0.65 26.56
N HIS A 248 9.83 -0.02 25.84
CA HIS A 248 11.26 -0.36 25.81
C HIS A 248 11.56 -1.83 25.46
N CYS A 249 10.84 -2.38 24.48
CA CYS A 249 10.84 -3.80 24.11
C CYS A 249 11.12 -4.05 22.60
N ILE A 250 11.81 -3.13 21.92
CA ILE A 250 12.12 -3.24 20.48
C ILE A 250 12.99 -4.47 20.18
N GLU A 251 13.86 -4.87 21.12
CA GLU A 251 14.77 -6.01 21.01
C GLU A 251 14.09 -7.34 20.64
N VAL A 252 12.78 -7.50 20.91
CA VAL A 252 12.04 -8.70 20.49
C VAL A 252 12.02 -8.86 18.96
N LEU A 253 12.12 -7.76 18.20
CA LEU A 253 12.16 -7.75 16.73
C LEU A 253 13.50 -8.21 16.17
N HIS A 254 14.56 -8.20 16.98
CA HIS A 254 15.93 -8.53 16.58
C HIS A 254 16.28 -10.01 16.83
N GLU A 255 15.35 -10.80 17.34
CA GLU A 255 15.53 -12.23 17.57
C GLU A 255 15.20 -13.06 16.31
N ASP A 256 16.12 -13.91 15.85
CA ASP A 256 15.91 -14.75 14.66
C ASP A 256 14.64 -15.62 14.72
N ILE A 257 14.26 -16.06 15.93
CA ILE A 257 13.08 -16.90 16.14
C ILE A 257 11.77 -16.14 15.84
N ILE A 258 11.79 -14.81 15.68
CA ILE A 258 10.61 -14.02 15.31
C ILE A 258 10.06 -14.43 13.94
N LEU A 259 10.91 -14.85 13.01
CA LEU A 259 10.47 -15.35 11.70
C LEU A 259 9.63 -16.62 11.88
N VAL A 260 10.03 -17.50 12.81
CA VAL A 260 9.26 -18.70 13.17
C VAL A 260 7.98 -18.33 13.93
N ALA A 261 8.03 -17.33 14.82
CA ALA A 261 6.86 -16.89 15.58
C ALA A 261 5.78 -16.26 14.69
N THR A 262 6.16 -15.63 13.57
CA THR A 262 5.26 -14.77 12.79
C THR A 262 4.91 -15.30 11.41
N HIS A 263 5.65 -16.27 10.84
CA HIS A 263 5.30 -16.84 9.53
C HIS A 263 3.89 -17.46 9.47
N GLU A 264 3.29 -17.42 8.29
CA GLU A 264 2.02 -18.09 8.03
C GLU A 264 2.22 -19.59 7.80
N ILE A 265 1.29 -20.39 8.30
CA ILE A 265 1.29 -21.84 8.14
C ILE A 265 0.51 -22.17 6.87
N ILE A 266 1.24 -22.49 5.81
CA ILE A 266 0.71 -22.86 4.49
C ILE A 266 0.36 -24.36 4.52
N PRO A 267 -0.94 -24.75 4.42
CA PRO A 267 -1.37 -26.14 4.47
C PRO A 267 -1.17 -26.89 3.15
N GLU A 268 -1.06 -26.19 2.01
CA GLU A 268 -1.00 -26.82 0.69
C GLU A 268 0.23 -27.74 0.57
N GLY A 269 -0.01 -28.97 0.09
CA GLY A 269 1.04 -29.99 -0.06
C GLY A 269 1.53 -30.63 1.24
N LYS A 270 0.96 -30.29 2.41
CA LYS A 270 1.35 -30.84 3.71
C LYS A 270 0.32 -31.81 4.27
N THR A 271 0.81 -32.81 5.00
CA THR A 271 -0.03 -33.73 5.78
C THR A 271 -0.48 -33.08 7.09
N ARG A 272 -1.60 -33.54 7.67
CA ARG A 272 -2.10 -33.04 8.97
C ARG A 272 -1.04 -33.08 10.09
N PRO A 273 -0.21 -34.13 10.25
CA PRO A 273 0.85 -34.14 11.24
C PRO A 273 1.93 -33.07 11.02
N GLN A 274 2.31 -32.81 9.76
CA GLN A 274 3.28 -31.75 9.44
C GLN A 274 2.73 -30.37 9.78
N ILE A 275 1.47 -30.11 9.44
CA ILE A 275 0.78 -28.85 9.80
C ILE A 275 0.76 -28.68 11.32
N GLN A 276 0.42 -29.73 12.08
CA GLN A 276 0.39 -29.68 13.54
C GLN A 276 1.79 -29.44 14.15
N MET A 277 2.84 -29.98 13.53
CA MET A 277 4.22 -29.76 13.95
C MET A 277 4.62 -28.29 13.74
N ASP A 278 4.28 -27.70 12.60
CA ASP A 278 4.54 -26.30 12.29
C ASP A 278 3.77 -25.36 13.27
N ILE A 279 2.50 -25.68 13.56
CA ILE A 279 1.70 -24.96 14.57
C ILE A 279 2.40 -24.97 15.93
N LYS A 280 2.80 -26.16 16.41
CA LYS A 280 3.47 -26.30 17.70
C LYS A 280 4.81 -25.55 17.73
N ARG A 281 5.56 -25.55 16.62
CA ARG A 281 6.83 -24.82 16.53
C ARG A 281 6.60 -23.31 16.62
N LYS A 282 5.61 -22.79 15.90
CA LYS A 282 5.20 -21.37 15.95
C LYS A 282 4.74 -20.96 17.35
N GLU A 283 3.86 -21.74 17.98
CA GLU A 283 3.37 -21.45 19.34
C GLU A 283 4.48 -21.44 20.38
N ARG A 284 5.43 -22.40 20.30
CA ARG A 284 6.60 -22.41 21.18
C ARG A 284 7.49 -21.18 20.99
N ALA A 285 7.71 -20.76 19.74
CA ALA A 285 8.49 -19.56 19.45
C ALA A 285 7.85 -18.29 20.02
N ILE A 286 6.52 -18.14 19.86
CA ILE A 286 5.76 -17.04 20.46
C ILE A 286 5.91 -17.06 21.98
N GLU A 287 5.68 -18.20 22.63
CA GLU A 287 5.76 -18.31 24.08
C GLU A 287 7.17 -18.03 24.62
N GLN A 288 8.20 -18.48 23.91
CA GLN A 288 9.60 -18.21 24.26
C GLN A 288 9.90 -16.71 24.24
N LEU A 289 9.51 -16.01 23.17
CA LEU A 289 9.69 -14.56 23.05
C LEU A 289 8.89 -13.81 24.11
N SER A 290 7.61 -14.13 24.28
CA SER A 290 6.74 -13.47 25.25
C SER A 290 7.24 -13.63 26.70
N ARG A 291 7.77 -14.79 27.07
CA ARG A 291 8.34 -15.01 28.42
C ARG A 291 9.69 -14.33 28.61
N LYS A 292 10.53 -14.28 27.58
CA LYS A 292 11.87 -13.68 27.65
C LYS A 292 11.80 -12.17 27.81
N TYR A 293 10.85 -11.52 27.13
CA TYR A 293 10.78 -10.05 27.04
C TYR A 293 9.69 -9.40 27.90
N GLN A 294 8.86 -10.18 28.61
CA GLN A 294 7.91 -9.59 29.55
C GLN A 294 8.65 -8.75 30.60
N SER A 295 8.05 -7.62 30.98
CA SER A 295 8.63 -6.73 31.97
C SER A 295 7.53 -6.05 32.78
N LYS A 296 7.91 -5.13 33.68
CA LYS A 296 6.95 -4.28 34.38
C LYS A 296 6.20 -3.31 33.46
N HIS A 297 6.71 -3.07 32.25
CA HIS A 297 6.15 -2.14 31.27
C HIS A 297 5.30 -2.81 30.18
N ILE A 298 5.48 -4.12 29.97
CA ILE A 298 4.76 -4.87 28.94
C ILE A 298 4.47 -6.29 29.39
N SER A 299 3.22 -6.71 29.27
CA SER A 299 2.82 -8.06 29.64
C SER A 299 3.22 -9.07 28.56
N ALA A 300 3.30 -10.34 28.92
CA ALA A 300 3.48 -11.41 27.95
C ALA A 300 2.36 -11.42 26.90
N ASP A 301 1.12 -11.07 27.27
CA ASP A 301 -0.02 -11.00 26.36
C ASP A 301 0.09 -9.86 25.36
N ASP A 302 0.61 -8.70 25.76
CA ASP A 302 0.85 -7.58 24.84
C ASP A 302 1.93 -7.93 23.80
N ILE A 303 2.98 -8.65 24.22
CA ILE A 303 4.00 -9.18 23.30
C ILE A 303 3.38 -10.20 22.34
N ARG A 304 2.53 -11.13 22.85
CA ARG A 304 1.81 -12.08 21.99
C ARG A 304 0.95 -11.33 20.98
N GLN A 305 0.23 -10.30 21.40
CA GLN A 305 -0.59 -9.47 20.53
C GLN A 305 0.24 -8.80 19.43
N CYS A 306 1.42 -8.26 19.75
CA CYS A 306 2.34 -7.71 18.76
C CYS A 306 2.79 -8.78 17.75
N LEU A 307 3.21 -9.95 18.21
CA LEU A 307 3.63 -11.06 17.34
C LEU A 307 2.49 -11.58 16.46
N TYR A 308 1.27 -11.68 16.99
CA TYR A 308 0.08 -12.01 16.22
C TYR A 308 -0.24 -10.95 15.17
N SER A 309 -0.04 -9.67 15.47
CA SER A 309 -0.25 -8.58 14.50
C SER A 309 0.71 -8.69 13.31
N ILE A 310 1.97 -9.05 13.56
CA ILE A 310 2.93 -9.33 12.48
C ILE A 310 2.48 -10.56 11.67
N GLY A 311 2.02 -11.61 12.34
CA GLY A 311 1.49 -12.80 11.67
C GLY A 311 0.21 -12.55 10.86
N ASP A 312 -0.66 -11.67 11.33
CA ASP A 312 -1.85 -11.20 10.60
C ASP A 312 -1.42 -10.44 9.34
N ASN A 313 -0.36 -9.62 9.40
CA ASN A 313 0.19 -9.00 8.20
C ASN A 313 0.79 -10.03 7.22
N GLN A 314 1.47 -11.08 7.69
CA GLN A 314 1.95 -12.14 6.79
C GLN A 314 0.77 -12.85 6.08
N SER A 315 -0.31 -13.10 6.82
CA SER A 315 -1.54 -13.67 6.28
C SER A 315 -2.19 -12.74 5.24
N TYR A 316 -2.18 -11.43 5.51
CA TYR A 316 -2.60 -10.41 4.55
C TYR A 316 -1.76 -10.45 3.27
N LEU A 317 -0.43 -10.53 3.38
CA LEU A 317 0.47 -10.59 2.23
C LEU A 317 0.19 -11.82 1.38
N ARG A 318 0.01 -13.00 1.98
CA ARG A 318 -0.34 -14.19 1.20
C ARG A 318 -1.67 -14.04 0.47
N ALA A 319 -2.69 -13.51 1.13
CA ALA A 319 -4.01 -13.34 0.52
C ALA A 319 -4.01 -12.28 -0.60
N ASN A 320 -3.20 -11.23 -0.49
CA ASN A 320 -3.28 -10.08 -1.39
C ASN A 320 -2.12 -9.97 -2.38
N ARG A 321 -0.88 -10.19 -1.96
CA ARG A 321 0.33 -10.10 -2.78
C ARG A 321 0.58 -11.37 -3.58
N ASP A 322 0.47 -12.55 -2.97
CA ASP A 322 0.87 -13.81 -3.63
C ASP A 322 0.02 -14.20 -4.86
N PRO A 323 -1.25 -13.78 -5.03
CA PRO A 323 -1.93 -13.91 -6.32
C PRO A 323 -1.14 -13.32 -7.50
N CYS A 324 -0.40 -12.21 -7.30
CA CYS A 324 0.48 -11.68 -8.34
C CYS A 324 1.60 -12.66 -8.69
N GLU A 325 2.26 -13.25 -7.68
CA GLU A 325 3.33 -14.23 -7.87
C GLU A 325 2.83 -15.45 -8.63
N ARG A 326 1.64 -15.94 -8.29
CA ARG A 326 1.03 -17.09 -8.94
C ARG A 326 0.70 -16.82 -10.41
N VAL A 327 0.18 -15.64 -10.73
CA VAL A 327 -0.12 -15.25 -12.12
C VAL A 327 1.17 -15.03 -12.92
N ILE A 328 2.24 -14.51 -12.30
CA ILE A 328 3.58 -14.44 -12.91
C ILE A 328 4.09 -15.84 -13.25
N LEU A 329 3.99 -16.80 -12.32
CA LEU A 329 4.38 -18.19 -12.56
C LEU A 329 3.58 -18.82 -13.70
N TYR A 330 2.29 -18.49 -13.82
CA TYR A 330 1.47 -18.94 -14.95
C TYR A 330 1.90 -18.33 -16.29
N LEU A 331 2.25 -17.04 -16.30
CA LEU A 331 2.81 -16.38 -17.49
C LEU A 331 4.11 -17.06 -17.93
N GLU A 332 5.06 -17.23 -17.00
CA GLU A 332 6.38 -17.81 -17.27
C GLU A 332 6.34 -19.31 -17.62
N LYS A 333 5.33 -20.04 -17.13
CA LYS A 333 5.13 -21.46 -17.43
C LYS A 333 4.53 -21.71 -18.81
N TYR A 334 3.55 -20.91 -19.22
CA TYR A 334 2.75 -21.20 -20.41
C TYR A 334 3.11 -20.35 -21.64
N PHE A 335 3.81 -19.23 -21.45
CA PHE A 335 4.19 -18.30 -22.50
C PHE A 335 5.70 -18.04 -22.46
N HIS A 336 6.28 -17.74 -23.61
CA HIS A 336 7.71 -17.45 -23.74
C HIS A 336 7.88 -16.16 -24.54
N PRO A 337 8.67 -15.18 -24.07
CA PRO A 337 8.72 -13.82 -24.64
C PRO A 337 9.01 -13.81 -26.13
N THR A 338 9.93 -14.66 -26.60
CA THR A 338 10.37 -14.69 -28.01
C THR A 338 9.88 -15.90 -28.81
N LYS A 339 9.18 -16.84 -28.18
CA LYS A 339 8.71 -18.07 -28.84
C LYS A 339 7.20 -18.07 -28.84
N GLU A 340 6.64 -17.44 -29.86
CA GLU A 340 5.20 -17.32 -30.05
C GLU A 340 4.57 -18.67 -30.43
N ASP A 341 3.57 -19.09 -29.66
CA ASP A 341 2.59 -20.09 -30.09
C ASP A 341 1.44 -19.35 -30.79
N PRO A 342 1.19 -19.56 -32.10
CA PRO A 342 0.14 -18.86 -32.83
C PRO A 342 -1.26 -18.99 -32.22
N ARG A 343 -1.53 -20.05 -31.45
CA ARG A 343 -2.83 -20.26 -30.77
C ARG A 343 -2.98 -19.43 -29.50
N CYS A 344 -1.86 -19.02 -28.91
CA CYS A 344 -1.80 -18.33 -27.62
C CYS A 344 -0.98 -17.03 -27.73
N SER A 345 -0.97 -16.40 -28.91
CA SER A 345 -0.28 -15.13 -29.08
C SER A 345 -0.85 -14.08 -28.14
N LEU A 346 0.05 -13.29 -27.54
CA LEU A 346 -0.30 -12.17 -26.67
C LEU A 346 -0.39 -10.85 -27.45
N SER A 347 -0.18 -10.86 -28.77
CA SER A 347 -0.23 -9.64 -29.57
C SER A 347 -1.59 -8.95 -29.48
N ILE A 348 -1.58 -7.62 -29.34
CA ILE A 348 -2.77 -6.77 -29.32
C ILE A 348 -2.61 -5.63 -30.33
N ALA A 349 -3.72 -5.16 -30.90
CA ALA A 349 -3.73 -4.07 -31.85
C ALA A 349 -4.83 -3.07 -31.50
N ALA A 350 -4.47 -1.79 -31.39
CA ALA A 350 -5.42 -0.73 -31.09
C ALA A 350 -6.55 -0.69 -32.13
N GLY A 351 -7.80 -0.63 -31.64
CA GLY A 351 -9.01 -0.67 -32.46
C GLY A 351 -9.54 -2.08 -32.78
N ALA A 352 -8.75 -3.14 -32.54
CA ALA A 352 -9.22 -4.52 -32.61
C ALA A 352 -9.71 -4.97 -31.22
N GLU A 353 -10.83 -5.68 -31.16
CA GLU A 353 -11.38 -6.27 -29.92
C GLU A 353 -11.53 -5.28 -28.74
N GLY A 354 -11.62 -3.98 -29.02
CA GLY A 354 -11.72 -2.91 -28.00
C GLY A 354 -10.38 -2.47 -27.39
N HIS A 355 -9.26 -3.03 -27.83
CA HIS A 355 -7.92 -2.67 -27.37
C HIS A 355 -7.57 -1.22 -27.72
N ARG A 356 -6.79 -0.57 -26.84
CA ARG A 356 -6.30 0.80 -27.05
C ARG A 356 -4.79 0.89 -27.24
N LEU A 357 -4.06 -0.16 -26.88
CA LEU A 357 -2.62 -0.31 -27.11
C LEU A 357 -2.36 -1.27 -28.27
N SER A 358 -1.19 -1.09 -28.90
CA SER A 358 -0.68 -1.98 -29.95
C SER A 358 0.67 -2.53 -29.50
N HIS A 359 0.75 -3.82 -29.24
CA HIS A 359 1.96 -4.52 -28.82
C HIS A 359 2.07 -5.83 -29.60
N ASP A 360 3.27 -6.20 -30.03
CA ASP A 360 3.56 -7.57 -30.45
C ASP A 360 3.60 -8.51 -29.23
N HIS A 361 3.77 -9.81 -29.48
CA HIS A 361 3.79 -10.84 -28.44
C HIS A 361 4.83 -10.55 -27.35
N GLU A 362 6.06 -10.22 -27.76
CA GLU A 362 7.17 -9.99 -26.84
C GLU A 362 6.93 -8.75 -25.97
N THR A 363 6.49 -7.66 -26.60
CA THR A 363 6.15 -6.41 -25.92
C THR A 363 5.02 -6.62 -24.93
N GLN A 364 3.94 -7.32 -25.30
CA GLN A 364 2.84 -7.60 -24.38
C GLN A 364 3.28 -8.50 -23.23
N TYR A 365 4.04 -9.56 -23.50
CA TYR A 365 4.58 -10.45 -22.47
C TYR A 365 5.36 -9.65 -21.42
N ILE A 366 6.30 -8.82 -21.87
CA ILE A 366 7.14 -8.01 -20.99
C ILE A 366 6.29 -6.99 -20.23
N TYR A 367 5.34 -6.32 -20.89
CA TYR A 367 4.43 -5.35 -20.28
C TYR A 367 3.60 -5.96 -19.14
N VAL A 368 3.01 -7.15 -19.37
CA VAL A 368 2.25 -7.89 -18.37
C VAL A 368 3.15 -8.32 -17.21
N ASN A 369 4.31 -8.92 -17.50
CA ASN A 369 5.25 -9.39 -16.48
C ASN A 369 5.72 -8.25 -15.55
N GLN A 370 6.08 -7.10 -16.13
CA GLN A 370 6.49 -5.90 -15.39
C GLN A 370 5.36 -5.32 -14.55
N THR A 371 4.13 -5.30 -15.09
CA THR A 371 2.95 -4.81 -14.36
C THR A 371 2.64 -5.68 -13.14
N LEU A 372 2.59 -7.00 -13.31
CA LEU A 372 2.35 -7.93 -12.20
C LEU A 372 3.45 -7.86 -11.14
N LYS A 373 4.72 -7.73 -11.55
CA LYS A 373 5.85 -7.52 -10.63
C LYS A 373 5.73 -6.19 -9.87
N LEU A 374 5.34 -5.11 -10.54
CA LEU A 374 5.09 -3.83 -9.88
C LEU A 374 3.95 -3.94 -8.86
N TRP A 375 2.82 -4.54 -9.24
CA TRP A 375 1.69 -4.76 -8.33
C TRP A 375 2.10 -5.60 -7.11
N ARG A 376 2.93 -6.63 -7.29
CA ARG A 376 3.49 -7.41 -6.19
C ARG A 376 4.28 -6.53 -5.20
N GLU A 377 5.17 -5.65 -5.69
CA GLU A 377 5.96 -4.77 -4.82
C GLU A 377 5.07 -3.72 -4.12
N ILE A 378 4.05 -3.17 -4.80
CA ILE A 378 3.07 -2.25 -4.19
C ILE A 378 2.30 -2.94 -3.06
N LEU A 379 1.80 -4.15 -3.31
CA LEU A 379 1.02 -4.92 -2.32
C LEU A 379 1.89 -5.40 -1.15
N ASN A 380 3.19 -5.60 -1.37
CA ASN A 380 4.13 -5.89 -0.30
C ASN A 380 4.21 -4.75 0.73
N ASP A 381 4.17 -3.51 0.26
CA ASP A 381 4.27 -2.30 1.10
C ASP A 381 2.90 -1.68 1.41
N MET A 382 1.80 -2.44 1.24
CA MET A 382 0.45 -1.87 1.28
C MET A 382 0.09 -1.26 2.63
N PHE A 383 0.51 -1.85 3.76
CA PHE A 383 0.27 -1.28 5.09
C PHE A 383 1.02 0.05 5.30
N LYS A 384 2.21 0.18 4.72
CA LYS A 384 2.98 1.43 4.71
C LYS A 384 2.28 2.49 3.87
N LEU A 385 1.80 2.12 2.68
CA LEU A 385 1.02 3.02 1.83
C LEU A 385 -0.28 3.47 2.50
N TRP A 386 -0.97 2.57 3.22
CA TRP A 386 -2.14 2.92 4.04
C TRP A 386 -1.80 3.95 5.13
N THR A 387 -0.67 3.78 5.80
CA THR A 387 -0.19 4.72 6.83
C THR A 387 0.12 6.09 6.23
N PHE A 388 0.78 6.13 5.07
CA PHE A 388 1.05 7.38 4.35
C PHE A 388 -0.23 8.02 3.82
N ALA A 389 -1.22 7.23 3.39
CA ALA A 389 -2.51 7.75 2.97
C ALA A 389 -3.24 8.43 4.12
N ASP A 390 -3.24 7.84 5.33
CA ASP A 390 -3.77 8.45 6.54
C ASP A 390 -3.10 9.79 6.84
N GLN A 391 -1.77 9.83 6.83
CA GLN A 391 -1.01 11.05 7.11
C GLN A 391 -1.19 12.13 6.03
N ASP A 392 -1.25 11.76 4.76
CA ASP A 392 -1.51 12.71 3.66
C ASP A 392 -2.91 13.31 3.79
N MET A 393 -3.93 12.50 4.15
CA MET A 393 -5.33 12.95 4.30
C MET A 393 -5.53 13.87 5.51
N LEU A 394 -4.87 13.56 6.63
CA LEU A 394 -5.11 14.19 7.93
C LEU A 394 -4.11 15.29 8.29
N SER A 395 -3.20 15.64 7.36
CA SER A 395 -2.24 16.72 7.58
C SER A 395 -2.90 18.10 7.52
N THR A 396 -2.67 18.92 8.55
CA THR A 396 -3.12 20.32 8.62
C THR A 396 -2.45 21.22 7.58
N SER A 397 -1.27 20.83 7.09
CA SER A 397 -0.52 21.57 6.06
C SER A 397 -0.89 21.18 4.63
N ASN A 398 -1.78 20.20 4.45
CA ASN A 398 -2.17 19.66 3.14
C ASN A 398 -3.69 19.74 2.91
N PRO A 399 -4.28 20.94 2.75
CA PRO A 399 -5.72 21.08 2.58
C PRO A 399 -6.20 20.52 1.23
N TYR A 400 -7.37 19.89 1.23
CA TYR A 400 -8.02 19.46 -0.02
C TYR A 400 -8.78 20.61 -0.69
N ARG A 401 -9.07 20.44 -1.99
CA ARG A 401 -9.96 21.30 -2.77
C ARG A 401 -11.12 20.49 -3.31
N LEU A 402 -12.33 21.04 -3.22
CA LEU A 402 -13.51 20.40 -3.79
C LEU A 402 -13.58 20.74 -5.28
N ILE A 403 -13.42 19.74 -6.14
CA ILE A 403 -13.29 19.93 -7.60
C ILE A 403 -14.19 18.92 -8.33
N HIS A 404 -14.89 19.39 -9.35
CA HIS A 404 -15.59 18.50 -10.28
C HIS A 404 -14.58 17.88 -11.25
N THR A 405 -14.34 16.58 -11.16
CA THR A 405 -13.30 15.89 -11.94
C THR A 405 -13.77 15.43 -13.32
N GLY A 406 -15.07 15.49 -13.58
CA GLY A 406 -15.72 14.86 -14.73
C GLY A 406 -16.43 13.55 -14.36
N GLN A 407 -16.03 12.92 -13.25
CA GLN A 407 -16.66 11.72 -12.67
C GLN A 407 -17.53 12.02 -11.45
N GLY A 408 -17.58 13.29 -11.04
CA GLY A 408 -18.32 13.77 -9.89
C GLY A 408 -17.57 14.87 -9.14
N LEU A 409 -18.12 15.27 -8.00
CA LEU A 409 -17.49 16.21 -7.08
C LEU A 409 -16.56 15.44 -6.14
N HIS A 410 -15.26 15.72 -6.17
CA HIS A 410 -14.28 15.04 -5.34
C HIS A 410 -13.47 16.02 -4.49
N ARG A 411 -13.04 15.53 -3.32
CA ARG A 411 -12.03 16.16 -2.47
C ARG A 411 -10.65 15.82 -3.03
N VAL A 412 -10.11 16.71 -3.85
CA VAL A 412 -8.80 16.56 -4.49
C VAL A 412 -7.72 17.07 -3.54
N GLN A 413 -6.74 16.24 -3.22
CA GLN A 413 -5.71 16.53 -2.21
C GLN A 413 -4.36 15.98 -2.65
N ALA A 414 -3.28 16.74 -2.47
CA ALA A 414 -1.95 16.26 -2.80
C ALA A 414 -1.59 15.05 -1.93
N CYS A 415 -0.81 14.13 -2.48
CA CYS A 415 -0.44 12.88 -1.80
C CYS A 415 1.09 12.75 -1.69
N PRO A 416 1.79 13.67 -1.00
CA PRO A 416 3.25 13.75 -1.06
C PRO A 416 3.96 12.51 -0.53
N GLN A 417 3.43 11.86 0.52
CA GLN A 417 4.07 10.68 1.11
C GLN A 417 3.81 9.43 0.28
N VAL A 418 2.55 9.21 -0.12
CA VAL A 418 2.19 8.10 -1.01
C VAL A 418 2.92 8.23 -2.35
N SER A 419 2.97 9.44 -2.93
CA SER A 419 3.65 9.70 -4.20
C SER A 419 5.13 9.36 -4.12
N ARG A 420 5.82 9.84 -3.08
CA ARG A 420 7.25 9.56 -2.90
C ARG A 420 7.55 8.07 -2.76
N GLU A 421 6.76 7.34 -1.97
CA GLU A 421 6.97 5.90 -1.82
C GLU A 421 6.65 5.15 -3.12
N MET A 422 5.60 5.55 -3.84
CA MET A 422 5.26 4.94 -5.13
C MET A 422 6.31 5.15 -6.20
N HIS A 423 6.89 6.35 -6.31
CA HIS A 423 8.02 6.60 -7.21
C HIS A 423 9.26 5.77 -6.82
N ARG A 424 9.53 5.61 -5.51
CA ARG A 424 10.61 4.75 -5.02
C ARG A 424 10.38 3.28 -5.37
N THR A 425 9.15 2.79 -5.26
CA THR A 425 8.77 1.41 -5.60
C THR A 425 8.83 1.19 -7.11
N LEU A 426 8.33 2.13 -7.91
CA LEU A 426 8.44 2.09 -9.37
C LEU A 426 9.91 2.07 -9.82
N TYR A 427 10.76 2.93 -9.26
CA TYR A 427 12.18 2.97 -9.58
C TYR A 427 12.87 1.63 -9.28
N ARG A 428 12.58 1.04 -8.10
CA ARG A 428 13.07 -0.30 -7.73
C ARG A 428 12.61 -1.37 -8.73
N ALA A 429 11.34 -1.32 -9.16
CA ALA A 429 10.80 -2.26 -10.15
C ALA A 429 11.44 -2.09 -11.53
N GLN A 430 11.63 -0.85 -11.99
CA GLN A 430 12.29 -0.52 -13.26
C GLN A 430 13.74 -1.00 -13.28
N LYS A 431 14.50 -0.75 -12.20
CA LYS A 431 15.87 -1.22 -12.07
C LYS A 431 15.97 -2.75 -12.13
N LYS A 432 15.03 -3.47 -11.51
CA LYS A 432 14.94 -4.94 -11.57
C LYS A 432 14.53 -5.44 -12.97
N ALA A 433 13.70 -4.69 -13.69
CA ALA A 433 13.18 -5.08 -15.00
C ALA A 433 14.19 -4.84 -16.15
N GLY A 434 15.13 -3.91 -16.00
CA GLY A 434 16.14 -3.55 -17.00
C GLY A 434 15.58 -2.69 -18.13
N THR A 435 14.55 -3.18 -18.82
CA THR A 435 13.74 -2.42 -19.79
C THR A 435 12.40 -2.06 -19.15
N TRP A 436 11.74 -0.97 -19.55
CA TRP A 436 10.40 -0.61 -19.06
C TRP A 436 9.45 -0.32 -20.23
N ILE A 437 8.31 -1.02 -20.26
CA ILE A 437 7.28 -0.83 -21.29
C ILE A 437 6.08 -0.09 -20.70
N GLY A 438 5.57 0.88 -21.46
CA GLY A 438 4.45 1.74 -21.08
C GLY A 438 4.86 2.97 -20.27
N SER A 439 3.86 3.78 -19.89
CA SER A 439 4.10 5.03 -19.18
C SER A 439 4.52 4.79 -17.72
N SER A 440 5.35 5.69 -17.21
CA SER A 440 5.80 5.77 -15.80
C SER A 440 5.00 6.80 -15.00
N VAL A 441 4.01 7.44 -15.62
CA VAL A 441 3.17 8.47 -14.96
C VAL A 441 2.32 7.82 -13.87
N ILE A 442 2.33 8.43 -12.69
CA ILE A 442 1.51 8.06 -11.53
C ILE A 442 0.55 9.23 -11.27
N HIS A 443 -0.74 8.95 -11.29
CA HIS A 443 -1.79 9.93 -10.98
C HIS A 443 -2.09 9.89 -9.49
N LEU A 444 -1.90 11.01 -8.81
CA LEU A 444 -2.09 11.16 -7.37
C LEU A 444 -2.39 12.62 -7.01
N GLY A 445 -3.54 12.86 -6.39
CA GLY A 445 -3.99 14.21 -6.05
C GLY A 445 -4.44 15.04 -7.24
N ASP A 446 -4.97 14.39 -8.28
CA ASP A 446 -5.43 15.03 -9.52
C ASP A 446 -6.85 14.56 -9.91
N LYS A 447 -7.28 14.85 -11.14
CA LYS A 447 -8.64 14.49 -11.59
C LYS A 447 -8.85 12.98 -11.73
N ASN A 448 -7.79 12.21 -11.99
CA ASN A 448 -7.85 10.77 -12.24
C ASN A 448 -7.78 9.99 -10.92
N VAL A 449 -6.96 10.46 -9.98
CA VAL A 449 -6.86 9.90 -8.63
C VAL A 449 -6.92 11.06 -7.63
N PRO A 450 -8.12 11.43 -7.16
CA PRO A 450 -8.34 12.65 -6.35
C PRO A 450 -7.52 12.76 -5.08
N ASN A 451 -7.31 11.66 -4.37
CA ASN A 451 -6.63 11.66 -3.09
C ASN A 451 -6.04 10.27 -2.79
N SER A 452 -5.29 10.18 -1.71
CA SER A 452 -4.60 8.96 -1.31
C SER A 452 -5.55 7.83 -0.92
N LEU A 453 -6.77 8.15 -0.45
CA LEU A 453 -7.79 7.15 -0.16
C LEU A 453 -8.27 6.44 -1.44
N MET A 454 -8.52 7.19 -2.52
CA MET A 454 -8.90 6.61 -3.83
C MET A 454 -7.76 5.77 -4.42
N PHE A 455 -6.51 6.23 -4.26
CA PHE A 455 -5.34 5.46 -4.66
C PHE A 455 -5.28 4.10 -3.95
N ILE A 456 -5.41 4.10 -2.63
CA ILE A 456 -5.35 2.88 -1.82
C ILE A 456 -6.46 1.91 -2.19
N ASP A 457 -7.70 2.40 -2.34
CA ASP A 457 -8.83 1.55 -2.72
C ASP A 457 -8.61 0.88 -4.09
N LYS A 458 -8.04 1.62 -5.04
CA LYS A 458 -7.67 1.09 -6.35
C LYS A 458 -6.76 -0.12 -6.24
N TYR A 459 -5.62 -0.03 -5.55
CA TYR A 459 -4.68 -1.16 -5.47
C TYR A 459 -5.16 -2.32 -4.58
N ASN A 460 -6.09 -2.09 -3.65
CA ASN A 460 -6.74 -3.19 -2.92
C ASN A 460 -7.55 -4.11 -3.85
N GLN A 461 -7.92 -3.66 -5.05
CA GLN A 461 -8.67 -4.47 -6.02
C GLN A 461 -7.80 -5.51 -6.74
N VAL A 462 -6.47 -5.36 -6.77
CA VAL A 462 -5.59 -6.29 -7.49
C VAL A 462 -5.81 -7.73 -7.04
N ALA A 463 -5.82 -7.97 -5.72
CA ALA A 463 -6.06 -9.30 -5.17
C ALA A 463 -7.47 -9.82 -5.50
N ARG A 464 -8.46 -8.94 -5.55
CA ARG A 464 -9.85 -9.28 -5.89
C ARG A 464 -9.99 -9.72 -7.35
N ILE A 465 -9.17 -9.18 -8.25
CA ILE A 465 -9.11 -9.57 -9.66
C ILE A 465 -8.34 -10.88 -9.84
N LEU A 466 -7.15 -10.99 -9.25
CA LEU A 466 -6.25 -12.12 -9.51
C LEU A 466 -6.62 -13.39 -8.76
N SER A 467 -7.18 -13.29 -7.54
CA SER A 467 -7.49 -14.47 -6.71
C SER A 467 -8.55 -15.38 -7.35
N PRO A 468 -9.65 -14.88 -7.93
CA PRO A 468 -10.62 -15.72 -8.61
C PRO A 468 -10.07 -16.43 -9.85
N ILE A 469 -9.17 -15.76 -10.61
CA ILE A 469 -8.48 -16.37 -11.74
C ILE A 469 -7.60 -17.52 -11.25
N CYS A 470 -6.80 -17.27 -10.21
CA CYS A 470 -5.97 -18.27 -9.55
C CYS A 470 -6.79 -19.49 -9.08
N LEU A 471 -7.92 -19.25 -8.42
CA LEU A 471 -8.83 -20.30 -7.95
C LEU A 471 -9.37 -21.16 -9.10
N ALA A 472 -9.82 -20.51 -10.18
CA ALA A 472 -10.33 -21.21 -11.36
C ALA A 472 -9.24 -22.08 -12.02
N LEU A 473 -8.01 -21.56 -12.12
CA LEU A 473 -6.89 -22.29 -12.72
C LEU A 473 -6.43 -23.48 -11.89
N ASP A 474 -6.46 -23.39 -10.55
CA ASP A 474 -6.09 -24.50 -9.67
C ASP A 474 -7.10 -25.64 -9.75
N LYS A 475 -8.38 -25.32 -9.58
CA LYS A 475 -9.47 -26.31 -9.51
C LYS A 475 -9.79 -26.98 -10.85
N LEU A 476 -9.25 -26.48 -11.95
CA LEU A 476 -9.45 -27.05 -13.28
C LEU A 476 -9.08 -28.55 -13.36
N ASP A 477 -8.05 -29.00 -12.63
CA ASP A 477 -7.70 -30.42 -12.61
C ASP A 477 -8.70 -31.26 -11.80
N GLU A 478 -9.34 -30.68 -10.77
CA GLU A 478 -10.38 -31.35 -9.98
C GLU A 478 -11.63 -31.62 -10.82
N LEU A 479 -11.95 -30.75 -11.78
CA LEU A 479 -13.09 -30.93 -12.68
C LEU A 479 -12.99 -32.21 -13.53
N LYS A 480 -11.77 -32.74 -13.74
CA LYS A 480 -11.58 -34.01 -14.45
C LYS A 480 -12.11 -35.23 -13.70
N SER A 481 -12.36 -35.11 -12.38
CA SER A 481 -12.92 -36.20 -11.57
C SER A 481 -14.34 -36.57 -11.99
N ASN A 482 -15.04 -35.67 -12.69
CA ASN A 482 -16.36 -35.92 -13.26
C ASN A 482 -16.26 -36.14 -14.77
N ASP A 483 -16.69 -37.32 -15.24
CA ASP A 483 -16.61 -37.71 -16.66
C ASP A 483 -17.35 -36.75 -17.60
N GLY A 484 -18.47 -36.17 -17.16
CA GLY A 484 -19.23 -35.21 -17.95
C GLY A 484 -18.48 -33.89 -18.12
N LEU A 485 -17.91 -33.36 -17.03
CA LEU A 485 -17.11 -32.13 -17.05
C LEU A 485 -15.81 -32.31 -17.83
N LYS A 486 -15.17 -33.48 -17.70
CA LYS A 486 -13.99 -33.84 -18.50
C LYS A 486 -14.31 -33.79 -20.00
N LYS A 487 -15.39 -34.46 -20.44
CA LYS A 487 -15.83 -34.42 -21.84
C LYS A 487 -16.14 -33.01 -22.33
N TYR A 488 -16.77 -32.19 -21.49
CA TYR A 488 -17.02 -30.78 -21.80
C TYR A 488 -15.70 -30.01 -22.03
N ILE A 489 -14.74 -30.12 -21.12
CA ILE A 489 -13.44 -29.42 -21.23
C ILE A 489 -12.65 -29.91 -22.44
N ASP A 490 -12.59 -31.23 -22.66
CA ASP A 490 -11.86 -31.82 -23.78
C ASP A 490 -12.47 -31.39 -25.13
N SER A 491 -13.80 -31.37 -25.24
CA SER A 491 -14.49 -30.98 -26.48
C SER A 491 -14.45 -29.47 -26.77
N LYS A 492 -14.60 -28.62 -25.75
CA LYS A 492 -14.62 -27.16 -25.93
C LYS A 492 -13.23 -26.54 -26.05
N PHE A 493 -12.25 -27.05 -25.29
CA PHE A 493 -10.95 -26.39 -25.14
C PHE A 493 -9.77 -27.26 -25.58
N GLY A 494 -9.98 -28.55 -25.88
CA GLY A 494 -8.88 -29.47 -26.18
C GLY A 494 -8.14 -29.97 -24.94
N GLY A 495 -8.75 -29.84 -23.76
CA GLY A 495 -8.23 -30.32 -22.49
C GLY A 495 -7.90 -29.21 -21.50
N VAL A 496 -7.54 -29.61 -20.28
CA VAL A 496 -7.34 -28.66 -19.17
C VAL A 496 -6.16 -27.71 -19.39
N THR A 497 -5.03 -28.18 -19.94
CA THR A 497 -3.88 -27.31 -20.20
C THR A 497 -4.22 -26.21 -21.20
N GLU A 498 -4.94 -26.57 -22.27
CA GLU A 498 -5.36 -25.62 -23.30
C GLU A 498 -6.44 -24.67 -22.76
N CYS A 499 -7.36 -25.16 -21.92
CA CYS A 499 -8.32 -24.30 -21.20
C CYS A 499 -7.61 -23.24 -20.34
N ARG A 500 -6.54 -23.62 -19.61
CA ARG A 500 -5.72 -22.67 -18.83
C ARG A 500 -5.08 -21.62 -19.73
N LYS A 501 -4.48 -22.03 -20.85
CA LYS A 501 -3.87 -21.11 -21.81
C LYS A 501 -4.89 -20.14 -22.41
N VAL A 502 -6.09 -20.61 -22.76
CA VAL A 502 -7.16 -19.76 -23.31
C VAL A 502 -7.56 -18.67 -22.32
N ILE A 503 -7.79 -19.04 -21.05
CA ILE A 503 -8.14 -18.07 -19.98
C ILE A 503 -6.99 -17.06 -19.80
N LEU A 504 -5.76 -17.54 -19.68
CA LEU A 504 -4.58 -16.71 -19.44
C LEU A 504 -4.27 -15.79 -20.63
N ALA A 505 -4.38 -16.28 -21.87
CA ALA A 505 -4.12 -15.49 -23.07
C ALA A 505 -5.17 -14.38 -23.25
N ASP A 506 -6.44 -14.64 -22.95
CA ASP A 506 -7.46 -13.58 -22.96
C ASP A 506 -7.20 -12.55 -21.85
N PHE A 507 -6.88 -13.01 -20.62
CA PHE A 507 -6.55 -12.12 -19.51
C PHE A 507 -5.31 -11.25 -19.82
N PHE A 508 -4.20 -11.84 -20.26
CA PHE A 508 -2.96 -11.12 -20.55
C PHE A 508 -3.07 -10.15 -21.74
N ARG A 509 -4.02 -10.36 -22.64
CA ARG A 509 -4.37 -9.40 -23.68
C ARG A 509 -5.29 -8.32 -23.12
N GLY A 510 -6.52 -8.68 -22.77
CA GLY A 510 -7.59 -7.73 -22.47
C GLY A 510 -7.47 -7.01 -21.13
N ALA A 511 -6.83 -7.59 -20.12
CA ALA A 511 -6.62 -6.91 -18.83
C ALA A 511 -5.46 -5.90 -18.86
N PHE A 512 -4.69 -5.86 -19.95
CA PHE A 512 -3.49 -5.03 -20.10
C PHE A 512 -3.44 -4.37 -21.49
N ASP A 513 -4.59 -3.93 -22.01
CA ASP A 513 -4.75 -3.38 -23.37
C ASP A 513 -5.00 -1.87 -23.42
N GLY A 514 -4.98 -1.19 -22.26
CA GLY A 514 -5.26 0.25 -22.13
C GLY A 514 -6.74 0.62 -22.22
N SER A 515 -7.66 -0.35 -22.27
CA SER A 515 -9.11 -0.13 -22.26
C SER A 515 -9.60 0.38 -20.89
N GLY A 516 -10.85 0.87 -20.86
CA GLY A 516 -11.51 1.38 -19.64
C GLY A 516 -11.23 2.84 -19.29
N ALA A 517 -10.32 3.54 -19.97
CA ALA A 517 -10.09 4.97 -19.77
C ALA A 517 -11.17 5.84 -20.46
N ASP A 518 -11.42 7.05 -19.94
CA ASP A 518 -12.49 7.93 -20.41
C ASP A 518 -12.29 8.46 -21.84
N ASN A 519 -11.05 8.50 -22.34
CA ASN A 519 -10.73 9.01 -23.67
C ASN A 519 -9.49 8.30 -24.29
N PHE A 520 -9.30 8.44 -25.60
CA PHE A 520 -8.21 7.77 -26.33
C PHE A 520 -6.82 8.32 -26.01
N TYR A 521 -6.73 9.56 -25.50
CA TYR A 521 -5.45 10.21 -25.15
C TYR A 521 -4.89 9.72 -23.80
N ASP A 522 -5.77 9.36 -22.86
CA ASP A 522 -5.41 8.75 -21.57
C ASP A 522 -5.34 7.22 -21.65
N ALA A 523 -5.05 6.66 -22.84
CA ALA A 523 -4.95 5.21 -23.07
C ALA A 523 -4.08 4.57 -21.97
N GLY A 524 -4.70 3.70 -21.15
CA GLY A 524 -4.36 3.33 -19.76
C GLY A 524 -3.01 2.66 -19.51
N SER A 525 -1.94 3.22 -20.06
CA SER A 525 -0.56 2.77 -19.93
C SER A 525 0.15 3.37 -18.72
N CYS A 526 -0.36 4.47 -18.16
CA CYS A 526 0.09 5.03 -16.89
C CYS A 526 -0.07 3.99 -15.79
N ILE A 527 0.70 4.13 -14.71
CA ILE A 527 0.82 3.09 -13.67
C ILE A 527 -0.56 2.73 -13.09
N ASP A 528 -1.35 3.74 -12.77
CA ASP A 528 -2.71 3.55 -12.26
C ASP A 528 -3.67 3.14 -13.38
N GLY A 529 -3.44 3.57 -14.61
CA GLY A 529 -4.25 3.20 -15.78
C GLY A 529 -4.23 1.71 -16.09
N ARG A 530 -3.13 1.01 -15.76
CA ARG A 530 -3.01 -0.44 -16.02
C ARG A 530 -4.09 -1.24 -15.29
N LEU A 531 -4.48 -0.81 -14.09
CA LEU A 531 -5.53 -1.49 -13.34
C LEU A 531 -6.93 -1.21 -13.90
N THR A 532 -7.12 -0.06 -14.55
CA THR A 532 -8.40 0.29 -15.20
C THR A 532 -8.75 -0.72 -16.31
N SER A 533 -7.77 -1.17 -17.09
CA SER A 533 -7.97 -2.21 -18.11
C SER A 533 -8.33 -3.56 -17.50
N ALA A 534 -7.70 -3.93 -16.39
CA ALA A 534 -8.05 -5.16 -15.67
C ALA A 534 -9.48 -5.12 -15.12
N TRP A 535 -9.95 -3.96 -14.65
CA TRP A 535 -11.34 -3.78 -14.25
C TRP A 535 -12.31 -3.91 -15.43
N ASN A 536 -11.98 -3.31 -16.57
CA ASN A 536 -12.77 -3.44 -17.80
C ASN A 536 -12.82 -4.89 -18.31
N TRP A 537 -11.75 -5.67 -18.15
CA TRP A 537 -11.79 -7.11 -18.44
C TRP A 537 -12.74 -7.85 -17.49
N CYS A 538 -12.73 -7.52 -16.21
CA CYS A 538 -13.62 -8.13 -15.21
C CYS A 538 -15.10 -7.91 -15.53
N SER A 539 -15.47 -6.71 -16.00
CA SER A 539 -16.87 -6.39 -16.36
C SER A 539 -17.37 -7.16 -17.58
N GLN A 540 -16.47 -7.75 -18.37
CA GLN A 540 -16.80 -8.52 -19.58
C GLN A 540 -16.72 -10.04 -19.36
N ILE A 541 -16.40 -10.50 -18.14
CA ILE A 541 -16.12 -11.93 -17.87
C ILE A 541 -17.27 -12.85 -18.26
N GLU A 542 -18.52 -12.40 -18.07
CA GLU A 542 -19.74 -13.16 -18.37
C GLU A 542 -19.93 -13.43 -19.86
N GLN A 543 -19.32 -12.61 -20.71
CA GLN A 543 -19.39 -12.72 -22.17
C GLN A 543 -18.32 -13.69 -22.70
N LYS A 544 -17.35 -14.08 -21.87
CA LYS A 544 -16.22 -14.93 -22.29
C LYS A 544 -16.65 -16.39 -22.42
N PRO A 545 -16.16 -17.13 -23.43
CA PRO A 545 -16.58 -18.51 -23.70
C PRO A 545 -16.21 -19.49 -22.58
N TYR A 546 -15.24 -19.12 -21.72
CA TYR A 546 -14.81 -19.89 -20.56
C TYR A 546 -15.48 -19.46 -19.24
N PHE A 547 -16.45 -18.53 -19.27
CA PHE A 547 -17.19 -18.15 -18.07
C PHE A 547 -17.82 -19.33 -17.31
N PRO A 548 -18.39 -20.36 -17.97
CA PRO A 548 -18.88 -21.55 -17.26
C PRO A 548 -17.80 -22.26 -16.44
N VAL A 549 -16.53 -22.20 -16.84
CA VAL A 549 -15.40 -22.78 -16.08
C VAL A 549 -15.19 -22.03 -14.77
N PHE A 550 -15.33 -20.70 -14.77
CA PHE A 550 -15.29 -19.90 -13.53
C PHE A 550 -16.43 -20.33 -12.58
N LEU A 551 -17.66 -20.45 -13.09
CA LEU A 551 -18.80 -20.90 -12.27
C LEU A 551 -18.58 -22.30 -11.67
N LEU A 552 -18.10 -23.25 -12.49
CA LEU A 552 -17.81 -24.62 -12.06
C LEU A 552 -16.70 -24.73 -11.02
N THR A 553 -15.82 -23.72 -10.94
CA THR A 553 -14.72 -23.68 -9.95
C THR A 553 -15.06 -22.86 -8.69
N GLY A 554 -16.31 -22.40 -8.58
CA GLY A 554 -16.83 -21.69 -7.40
C GLY A 554 -16.68 -20.17 -7.47
N PHE A 555 -16.59 -19.60 -8.67
CA PHE A 555 -16.63 -18.16 -8.86
C PHE A 555 -17.99 -17.58 -8.44
N VAL A 556 -17.96 -16.56 -7.58
CA VAL A 556 -19.15 -15.83 -7.10
C VAL A 556 -19.16 -14.36 -7.51
N GLY A 557 -18.13 -13.91 -8.24
CA GLY A 557 -17.90 -12.51 -8.59
C GLY A 557 -16.54 -11.98 -8.10
N PHE A 558 -16.12 -10.84 -8.64
CA PHE A 558 -14.86 -10.18 -8.26
C PHE A 558 -14.99 -9.34 -6.99
N ASP A 559 -16.20 -8.91 -6.61
CA ASP A 559 -16.41 -8.09 -5.40
C ASP A 559 -16.41 -8.88 -4.09
N GLY A 560 -16.25 -10.22 -4.15
CA GLY A 560 -16.13 -11.09 -2.98
C GLY A 560 -17.38 -11.09 -2.07
N GLY A 561 -18.50 -10.54 -2.54
CA GLY A 561 -19.79 -10.68 -1.88
C GLY A 561 -20.34 -12.06 -2.22
N GLY A 562 -20.19 -13.02 -1.30
CA GLY A 562 -21.10 -14.16 -1.30
C GLY A 562 -22.53 -13.64 -1.17
N TRP A 563 -23.48 -14.32 -1.80
CA TRP A 563 -24.88 -14.22 -1.38
C TRP A 563 -24.94 -14.72 0.06
N SER A 564 -24.93 -13.80 1.04
CA SER A 564 -25.14 -14.10 2.45
C SER A 564 -26.02 -13.05 3.09
#